data_AF-A0A0F9DSQ0-F1
#
_entry.id   AF-A0A0F9DSQ0-F1
#
_cell.length_a   1.000
_cell.length_b   1.000
_cell.length_c   1.000
_cell.angle_alpha   90.00
_cell.angle_beta   90.00
_cell.angle_gamma   90.00
#
_symmetry.space_group_name_H-M   'P 1'
#
loop_
_entity.id
_entity.type
_entity.pdbx_description
1 polymer ?
#
loop_
_entity_poly.entity_id
_entity_poly.type
_entity_poly.pdbx_seq_one_letter_code
_entity_poly.pdbx_strand_id
1 'polypeptide(L)'
;MPDKDCSKKYILLAGENYYPHGWDDFRGTFDSIDEAKAWFGENATEISSGYISNWCQIIDRESLEVVAAFDQGHDGDYRNPGPMRDAIGW
;
A
#
# COMPACT_ATOMS: atom_id res chain seq x y z
N MET A 1 16.44 7.56 -7.85
CA MET A 1 15.87 6.23 -7.58
C MET A 1 16.01 6.02 -6.07
N PRO A 2 14.94 5.82 -5.30
CA PRO A 2 15.08 5.53 -3.88
C PRO A 2 15.86 4.21 -3.73
N ASP A 3 16.83 4.20 -2.83
CA ASP A 3 17.70 3.05 -2.58
C ASP A 3 16.86 1.82 -2.23
N LYS A 4 17.03 0.73 -3.01
CA LYS A 4 16.47 -0.60 -2.70
C LYS A 4 17.24 -1.19 -1.52
N ASP A 5 17.00 -0.65 -0.33
CA ASP A 5 17.52 -1.23 0.89
C ASP A 5 16.86 -2.61 1.11
N CYS A 6 17.65 -3.63 0.81
CA CYS A 6 17.30 -5.05 0.91
C CYS A 6 17.38 -5.58 2.35
N SER A 7 17.54 -4.73 3.37
CA SER A 7 17.48 -5.14 4.78
C SER A 7 16.07 -5.08 5.37
N LYS A 8 15.20 -4.26 4.78
CA LYS A 8 13.86 -3.97 5.31
C LYS A 8 12.86 -5.08 5.00
N LYS A 9 12.01 -5.39 5.99
CA LYS A 9 11.13 -6.57 6.02
C LYS A 9 9.88 -6.42 5.16
N TYR A 10 9.32 -5.21 5.08
CA TYR A 10 8.04 -4.98 4.42
C TYR A 10 8.22 -4.19 3.13
N ILE A 11 7.47 -4.56 2.11
CA ILE A 11 7.37 -3.86 0.82
C ILE A 11 6.02 -3.16 0.78
N LEU A 12 6.01 -1.89 0.38
CA LEU A 12 4.79 -1.15 0.14
C LEU A 12 4.53 -1.02 -1.37
N LEU A 13 3.37 -1.49 -1.80
CA LEU A 13 2.79 -1.18 -3.10
C LEU A 13 1.59 -0.25 -2.87
N ALA A 14 1.54 0.88 -3.57
CA ALA A 14 0.40 1.78 -3.47
C ALA A 14 0.21 2.56 -4.76
N GLY A 15 -1.05 2.66 -5.20
CA GLY A 15 -1.41 3.22 -6.49
C GLY A 15 -2.84 3.73 -6.54
N GLU A 16 -3.28 4.07 -7.73
CA GLU A 16 -4.63 4.58 -8.00
C GLU A 16 -5.66 3.44 -7.97
N ASN A 17 -6.86 3.69 -7.42
CA ASN A 17 -7.86 2.64 -7.15
C ASN A 17 -8.34 1.83 -8.37
N TYR A 18 -8.05 2.30 -9.59
CA TYR A 18 -8.59 1.68 -10.80
C TYR A 18 -7.88 0.38 -11.16
N TYR A 19 -6.55 0.32 -11.11
CA TYR A 19 -5.81 -0.90 -11.45
C TYR A 19 -4.46 -0.96 -10.72
N PRO A 20 -4.13 -2.06 -10.02
CA PRO A 20 -2.76 -2.30 -9.63
C PRO A 20 -1.89 -2.53 -10.87
N HIS A 21 -0.81 -1.77 -10.98
CA HIS A 21 0.24 -1.85 -11.99
C HIS A 21 1.42 -2.73 -11.52
N GLY A 22 1.24 -3.51 -10.45
CA GLY A 22 2.25 -4.44 -9.94
C GLY A 22 3.44 -3.69 -9.33
N TRP A 23 4.64 -3.91 -9.86
CA TRP A 23 5.86 -3.29 -9.31
C TRP A 23 5.99 -1.79 -9.62
N ASP A 24 5.22 -1.25 -10.56
CA ASP A 24 5.18 0.20 -10.82
C ASP A 24 4.54 0.97 -9.65
N ASP A 25 3.77 0.29 -8.81
CA ASP A 25 3.20 0.82 -7.58
C ASP A 25 4.17 0.74 -6.39
N PHE A 26 5.41 0.30 -6.60
CA PHE A 26 6.39 0.26 -5.53
C PHE A 26 6.65 1.66 -4.97
N ARG A 27 6.50 1.79 -3.65
CA ARG A 27 6.74 3.05 -2.92
C ARG A 27 7.88 3.00 -1.91
N GLY A 28 8.37 1.81 -1.59
CA GLY A 28 9.54 1.66 -0.73
C GLY A 28 9.53 0.38 0.07
N THR A 29 10.55 0.25 0.92
CA THR A 29 10.66 -0.80 1.92
C THR A 29 10.70 -0.21 3.33
N PHE A 30 10.14 -0.93 4.30
CA PHE A 30 9.90 -0.46 5.67
C PHE A 30 10.27 -1.54 6.70
N ASP A 31 10.68 -1.10 7.90
CA ASP A 31 11.05 -2.00 8.99
C ASP A 31 9.83 -2.52 9.75
N SER A 32 8.70 -1.80 9.67
CA SER A 32 7.43 -2.20 10.26
C SER A 32 6.23 -1.90 9.35
N ILE A 33 5.11 -2.59 9.63
CA ILE A 33 3.81 -2.31 8.99
C ILE A 33 3.35 -0.88 9.31
N ASP A 34 3.59 -0.40 10.53
CA ASP A 34 3.14 0.92 10.98
C ASP A 34 3.91 2.04 10.27
N GLU A 35 5.21 1.87 10.00
CA GLU A 35 5.98 2.80 9.17
C GLU A 35 5.44 2.87 7.73
N ALA A 36 5.13 1.71 7.13
CA ALA A 36 4.56 1.67 5.79
C ALA A 36 3.17 2.36 5.73
N LYS A 37 2.35 2.18 6.78
CA LYS A 37 1.06 2.88 6.93
C LYS A 37 1.24 4.38 7.09
N ALA A 38 2.17 4.81 7.93
CA ALA A 38 2.47 6.23 8.14
C ALA A 38 2.91 6.89 6.84
N TRP A 39 3.83 6.24 6.11
CA TRP A 39 4.27 6.72 4.80
C TRP A 39 3.09 6.87 3.83
N PHE A 40 2.24 5.85 3.71
CA PHE A 40 1.08 5.94 2.82
C PHE A 40 0.16 7.08 3.25
N GLY A 41 -0.08 7.24 4.55
CA GLY A 41 -0.93 8.30 5.08
C GLY A 41 -0.44 9.71 4.78
N GLU A 42 0.87 9.92 4.82
CA GLU A 42 1.51 11.20 4.53
C GLU A 42 1.59 11.50 3.02
N ASN A 43 1.68 10.46 2.18
CA ASN A 43 2.01 10.60 0.76
C ASN A 43 0.84 10.25 -0.18
N ALA A 44 -0.26 9.68 0.31
CA ALA A 44 -1.37 9.22 -0.53
C ALA A 44 -1.93 10.32 -1.45
N THR A 45 -2.01 11.57 -0.98
CA THR A 45 -2.46 12.69 -1.80
C THR A 45 -1.52 13.05 -2.96
N GLU A 46 -0.26 12.62 -2.89
CA GLU A 46 0.74 12.83 -3.95
C GLU A 46 0.87 11.63 -4.89
N ILE A 47 0.39 10.44 -4.48
CA ILE A 47 0.33 9.25 -5.34
C ILE A 47 -0.56 9.52 -6.55
N SER A 48 -1.62 10.32 -6.38
CA SER A 48 -2.42 10.80 -7.50
C SER A 48 -2.97 12.20 -7.23
N SER A 49 -2.73 13.13 -8.16
CA SER A 49 -3.16 14.52 -8.07
C SER A 49 -4.63 14.75 -8.48
N GLY A 50 -5.42 13.69 -8.70
CA GLY A 50 -6.74 13.83 -9.33
C GLY A 50 -7.78 12.73 -9.12
N TYR A 51 -7.50 11.67 -8.36
CA TYR A 51 -8.44 10.55 -8.19
C TYR A 51 -9.08 10.46 -6.81
N ILE A 52 -10.24 9.82 -6.79
CA ILE A 52 -11.21 9.77 -5.68
C ILE A 52 -10.70 8.94 -4.50
N SER A 53 -9.73 8.04 -4.71
CA SER A 53 -9.18 7.14 -3.69
C SER A 53 -7.87 6.47 -4.17
N ASN A 54 -6.97 6.15 -3.23
CA ASN A 54 -5.73 5.41 -3.46
C ASN A 54 -5.79 4.06 -2.74
N TRP A 55 -5.16 3.02 -3.29
CA TRP A 55 -5.03 1.72 -2.64
C TRP A 55 -3.60 1.50 -2.13
N CYS A 56 -3.46 0.59 -1.18
CA CYS A 56 -2.20 0.18 -0.57
C CYS A 56 -2.21 -1.32 -0.25
N GLN A 57 -1.08 -1.98 -0.49
CA GLN A 57 -0.75 -3.32 0.00
C GLN A 57 0.64 -3.32 0.64
N ILE A 58 0.75 -3.99 1.77
CA ILE A 58 2.00 -4.24 2.47
C ILE A 58 2.30 -5.73 2.38
N ILE A 59 3.44 -6.06 1.79
CA ILE A 59 3.90 -7.42 1.55
C ILE A 59 5.04 -7.73 2.52
N ASP A 60 4.95 -8.85 3.21
CA ASP A 60 6.08 -9.40 3.97
C ASP A 60 7.06 -10.04 2.99
N ARG A 61 8.32 -9.59 3.00
CA ARG A 61 9.29 -9.97 1.98
C ARG A 61 9.84 -11.39 2.11
N GLU A 62 9.77 -12.00 3.30
CA GLU A 62 10.24 -13.36 3.52
C GLU A 62 9.21 -14.39 3.06
N SER A 63 7.95 -14.16 3.43
CA SER A 63 6.84 -15.04 3.08
C SER A 63 6.23 -14.75 1.71
N LEU A 64 6.44 -13.53 1.18
CA LEU A 64 5.79 -13.00 -0.03
C LEU A 64 4.27 -12.89 0.09
N GLU A 65 3.75 -12.86 1.32
CA GLU A 65 2.33 -12.74 1.61
C GLU A 65 1.92 -11.28 1.82
N VAL A 66 0.70 -10.94 1.43
CA VAL A 66 0.09 -9.64 1.78
C VAL A 66 -0.31 -9.67 3.24
N VAL A 67 0.34 -8.86 4.07
CA VAL A 67 0.10 -8.78 5.52
C VAL A 67 -0.83 -7.63 5.91
N ALA A 68 -1.04 -6.66 5.02
CA ALA A 68 -2.07 -5.64 5.15
C ALA A 68 -2.47 -5.08 3.78
N ALA A 69 -3.74 -4.72 3.62
CA ALA A 69 -4.27 -4.03 2.45
C ALA A 69 -5.34 -3.04 2.91
N PHE A 70 -5.34 -1.82 2.37
CA PHE A 70 -6.30 -0.76 2.72
C PHE A 70 -6.34 0.32 1.64
N ASP A 71 -7.37 1.15 1.65
CA ASP A 71 -7.56 2.27 0.75
C ASP A 71 -7.68 3.60 1.52
N GLN A 72 -7.39 4.70 0.83
CA GLN A 72 -7.72 6.04 1.29
C GLN A 72 -9.16 6.34 0.88
N GLY A 73 -10.11 6.23 1.80
CA GLY A 73 -11.49 6.68 1.58
C GLY A 73 -11.57 8.20 1.37
N HIS A 74 -12.55 8.66 0.59
CA HIS A 74 -12.72 10.05 0.13
C HIS A 74 -12.83 11.13 1.22
N ASP A 75 -12.84 10.77 2.50
CA ASP A 75 -13.04 11.69 3.64
C ASP A 75 -12.05 11.43 4.78
N GLY A 76 -10.73 11.34 4.52
CA GLY A 76 -9.69 11.48 5.57
C GLY A 76 -9.80 10.57 6.81
N ASP A 77 -10.66 9.56 6.79
CA ASP A 77 -11.04 8.73 7.91
C ASP A 77 -10.56 7.33 7.53
N TYR A 78 -9.47 6.89 8.18
CA TYR A 78 -8.89 5.56 8.05
C TYR A 78 -9.88 4.52 8.57
N ARG A 79 -10.94 4.27 7.79
CA ARG A 79 -11.93 3.24 8.09
C ARG A 79 -11.33 1.91 7.71
N ASN A 80 -10.54 1.40 8.64
CA ASN A 80 -10.39 -0.01 8.99
C ASN A 80 -11.04 -0.96 7.95
N PRO A 81 -10.29 -1.52 6.99
CA PRO A 81 -10.88 -2.52 6.13
C PRO A 81 -11.09 -3.75 7.00
N GLY A 82 -12.37 -4.07 7.24
CA GLY A 82 -12.75 -5.41 7.69
C GLY A 82 -12.10 -6.47 6.78
N PRO A 83 -11.97 -7.71 7.26
CA PRO A 83 -11.24 -8.76 6.57
C PRO A 83 -11.74 -8.87 5.12
N MET A 84 -10.81 -8.66 4.17
CA MET A 84 -11.01 -8.84 2.74
C MET A 84 -11.19 -10.34 2.46
N ARG A 85 -12.33 -10.90 2.88
CA ARG A 85 -12.86 -12.14 2.33
C ARG A 85 -13.55 -11.77 1.03
N ASP A 86 -13.13 -12.44 -0.05
CA ASP A 86 -13.85 -12.60 -1.32
C ASP A 86 -13.37 -11.79 -2.55
N ALA A 87 -12.16 -11.20 -2.55
CA ALA A 87 -11.62 -10.52 -3.74
C ALA A 87 -10.43 -11.23 -4.43
N ILE A 88 -10.23 -12.54 -4.19
CA ILE A 88 -9.33 -13.37 -5.03
C ILE A 88 -10.15 -14.51 -5.62
N GLY A 89 -10.92 -14.16 -6.65
CA GLY A 89 -11.25 -15.06 -7.74
C GLY A 89 -10.75 -14.38 -9.01
N TRP A 90 -10.01 -15.14 -9.83
CA TRP A 90 -9.33 -14.78 -11.09
C TRP A 90 -7.89 -14.31 -10.94
#